data_AF-W0BEW1-F1
#
_entry.id   AF-W0BEW1-F1
#
_cell.length_a   1.000
_cell.length_b   1.000
_cell.length_c   1.000
_cell.angle_alpha   90.00
_cell.angle_beta   90.00
_cell.angle_gamma   90.00
#
_symmetry.space_group_name_H-M   'P 1'
#
loop_
_entity.id
_entity.type
_entity.pdbx_description
1 polymer ?
#
loop_
_entity_poly.entity_id
_entity_poly.type
_entity_poly.pdbx_seq_one_letter_code
_entity_poly.pdbx_strand_id
1 'polypeptide(L)'
;MTRCYLGLGSNLNQPQRQLKQAIAKLQTLPRTEVTKLSSLYFSRPMGSRFQPRYCNMVLAINTTLSPRRLLQWCQFIEKNIKGYARKNGEHGRLTLMYCCMVK
;
A
#
# COMPACT_ATOMS: atom_id res chain seq x y z
N MET A 1 17.20 8.46 11.14
CA MET A 1 15.92 8.05 10.51
C MET A 1 16.03 8.27 9.02
N THR A 2 15.46 7.39 8.20
CA THR A 2 15.47 7.48 6.74
C THR A 2 14.08 7.85 6.23
N ARG A 3 14.02 8.78 5.28
CA ARG A 3 12.79 9.16 4.56
C ARG A 3 12.48 8.09 3.52
N CYS A 4 11.29 7.52 3.54
CA CYS A 4 10.84 6.54 2.54
C CYS A 4 9.47 6.91 1.99
N TYR A 5 9.18 6.45 0.78
CA TYR A 5 7.88 6.66 0.13
C TYR A 5 7.19 5.34 -0.18
N LEU A 6 5.93 5.21 0.23
CA LEU A 6 5.14 4.00 0.04
C LEU A 6 3.97 4.32 -0.89
N GLY A 7 3.90 3.63 -2.03
CA GLY A 7 2.73 3.64 -2.89
C GLY A 7 1.70 2.64 -2.37
N LEU A 8 0.47 3.11 -2.19
CA LEU A 8 -0.68 2.26 -1.93
C LEU A 8 -1.63 2.30 -3.12
N GLY A 9 -2.22 1.16 -3.48
CA GLY A 9 -3.22 1.06 -4.52
C GLY A 9 -4.27 0.00 -4.20
N SER A 10 -5.56 0.30 -4.37
CA SER A 10 -6.63 -0.70 -4.30
C SER A 10 -7.71 -0.50 -5.34
N ASN A 11 -8.26 -1.58 -5.90
CA ASN A 11 -9.27 -1.51 -6.96
C ASN A 11 -10.56 -2.31 -6.67
N LEU A 12 -10.65 -3.04 -5.55
CA LEU A 12 -11.80 -3.91 -5.27
C LEU A 12 -12.28 -3.73 -3.84
N ASN A 13 -13.54 -4.08 -3.55
CA ASN A 13 -14.14 -4.11 -2.20
C ASN A 13 -13.91 -2.83 -1.36
N GLN A 14 -14.35 -1.69 -1.89
CA GLN A 14 -14.23 -0.36 -1.26
C GLN A 14 -12.77 0.10 -1.11
N PRO A 15 -12.09 0.47 -2.21
CA PRO A 15 -10.66 0.68 -2.22
C PRO A 15 -10.19 1.79 -1.28
N GLN A 16 -10.95 2.88 -1.16
CA GLN A 16 -10.65 3.96 -0.21
C GLN A 16 -10.63 3.50 1.25
N ARG A 17 -11.55 2.58 1.63
CA ARG A 17 -11.61 2.02 2.98
C ARG A 17 -10.39 1.14 3.27
N GLN A 18 -9.98 0.34 2.29
CA GLN A 18 -8.77 -0.48 2.40
C GLN A 18 -7.52 0.37 2.55
N LEU A 19 -7.40 1.45 1.77
CA LEU A 19 -6.30 2.41 1.92
C LEU A 19 -6.29 3.02 3.33
N LYS A 20 -7.42 3.47 3.85
CA LYS A 20 -7.51 3.98 5.24
C LYS A 20 -7.08 2.94 6.27
N GLN A 21 -7.47 1.67 6.11
CA GLN A 21 -7.04 0.58 6.99
C GLN A 21 -5.54 0.31 6.90
N ALA A 22 -4.95 0.36 5.70
CA ALA A 22 -3.51 0.21 5.50
C ALA A 22 -2.75 1.34 6.21
N ILE A 23 -3.18 2.60 6.04
CA ILE A 23 -2.58 3.76 6.70
C ILE A 23 -2.63 3.59 8.23
N ALA A 24 -3.79 3.22 8.78
CA ALA A 24 -3.94 3.02 10.22
C ALA A 24 -2.98 1.95 10.75
N LYS A 25 -2.78 0.84 10.03
CA LYS A 25 -1.79 -0.18 10.41
C LYS A 25 -0.35 0.33 10.27
N LEU A 26 -0.04 1.10 9.24
CA LEU A 26 1.30 1.68 9.05
C LEU A 26 1.67 2.66 10.16
N GLN A 27 0.71 3.41 10.68
CA GLN A 27 0.90 4.29 11.83
C GLN A 27 1.22 3.52 13.12
N THR A 28 0.92 2.23 13.19
CA THR A 28 1.26 1.37 14.35
C THR A 28 2.62 0.68 14.22
N LEU A 29 3.35 0.88 13.11
CA LEU A 29 4.62 0.21 12.91
C LEU A 29 5.68 0.72 13.89
N PRO A 30 6.52 -0.19 14.45
CA PRO A 30 7.59 0.23 15.34
C PRO A 30 8.61 1.07 14.58
N ARG A 31 9.12 2.10 15.27
CA ARG A 31 10.20 2.97 14.78
C ARG A 31 9.91 3.59 13.40
N THR A 32 8.64 3.84 13.13
CA THR A 32 8.14 4.36 11.87
C THR A 32 7.11 5.44 12.16
N GLU A 33 7.20 6.55 11.45
CA GLU A 33 6.30 7.68 11.55
C GLU A 33 5.75 8.01 10.16
N VAL A 34 4.43 8.12 10.05
CA VAL A 34 3.79 8.61 8.83
C VAL A 34 3.76 10.12 8.86
N THR A 35 4.51 10.76 7.97
CA THR A 35 4.72 12.21 7.99
C THR A 35 3.81 12.96 7.02
N LYS A 36 3.40 12.32 5.91
CA LYS A 36 2.55 12.95 4.90
C LYS A 36 1.76 11.91 4.11
N LEU A 37 0.54 12.28 3.74
CA LEU A 37 -0.33 11.54 2.84
C LEU A 37 -0.57 12.39 1.58
N SER A 38 -0.51 11.79 0.39
CA SER A 38 -1.02 12.43 -0.82
C SER A 38 -2.54 12.40 -0.86
N SER A 39 -3.12 13.20 -1.76
CA SER A 39 -4.50 13.00 -2.20
C SER A 39 -4.70 11.61 -2.81
N LEU A 40 -5.95 11.14 -2.79
CA LEU A 40 -6.35 9.92 -3.49
C LEU A 40 -6.42 10.20 -5.00
N TYR A 41 -5.94 9.27 -5.81
CA TYR A 41 -5.97 9.36 -7.26
C TYR A 41 -6.55 8.09 -7.90
N PHE A 42 -7.53 8.26 -8.79
CA PHE A 42 -8.14 7.13 -9.49
C PHE A 42 -7.50 6.91 -10.87
N SER A 43 -6.92 5.74 -11.12
CA SER A 43 -6.30 5.39 -12.41
C SER A 43 -6.99 4.19 -13.06
N ARG A 44 -6.82 4.05 -14.39
CA ARG A 44 -7.20 2.81 -15.08
C ARG A 44 -6.25 1.67 -14.65
N PRO A 45 -6.71 0.41 -14.61
CA PRO A 45 -5.84 -0.74 -14.41
C PRO A 45 -4.83 -0.85 -15.55
N MET A 46 -3.62 -1.32 -15.24
CA MET A 46 -2.66 -1.71 -16.26
C MET A 46 -2.94 -3.14 -16.72
N GLY A 47 -3.03 -3.37 -18.03
CA GLY A 47 -3.40 -4.66 -18.61
C GLY A 47 -4.90 -4.77 -18.91
N SER A 48 -5.64 -5.54 -18.10
CA SER A 48 -7.03 -5.87 -18.40
C SER A 48 -7.98 -4.69 -18.17
N ARG A 49 -8.65 -4.25 -19.25
CA ARG A 49 -9.66 -3.18 -19.23
C ARG A 49 -10.94 -3.56 -18.47
N PHE A 50 -11.14 -4.83 -18.16
CA PHE A 50 -12.33 -5.32 -17.44
C PHE A 50 -12.23 -5.19 -15.91
N GLN A 51 -11.10 -4.71 -15.39
CA GLN A 51 -10.96 -4.48 -13.96
C GLN A 51 -11.45 -3.08 -13.57
N PRO A 52 -11.98 -2.91 -12.35
CA PRO A 52 -12.32 -1.58 -11.84
C PRO A 52 -11.10 -0.66 -11.73
N ARG A 53 -11.35 0.65 -11.68
CA ARG A 53 -10.30 1.66 -11.48
C ARG A 53 -9.59 1.45 -10.15
N TYR A 54 -8.27 1.64 -10.15
CA TYR A 54 -7.47 1.69 -8.94
C TYR A 54 -7.65 3.04 -8.25
N CYS A 55 -7.82 3.02 -6.95
CA CYS A 55 -7.61 4.15 -6.05
C CYS A 55 -6.18 4.05 -5.52
N ASN A 56 -5.35 5.06 -5.78
CA ASN A 56 -3.95 5.08 -5.42
C ASN A 56 -3.62 6.27 -4.52
N MET A 57 -2.55 6.16 -3.74
CA MET A 57 -1.94 7.26 -3.02
C MET A 57 -0.49 6.98 -2.68
N VAL A 58 0.24 8.01 -2.28
CA VAL A 58 1.61 7.91 -1.79
C VAL A 58 1.67 8.39 -0.35
N LEU A 59 2.41 7.67 0.48
CA LEU A 59 2.75 8.05 1.85
C LEU A 59 4.22 8.39 1.94
N ALA A 60 4.54 9.44 2.68
CA ALA A 60 5.90 9.69 3.11
C ALA A 60 6.05 9.26 4.58
N ILE A 61 7.04 8.42 4.85
CA ILE A 61 7.35 7.94 6.19
C ILE A 61 8.79 8.29 6.58
N ASN A 62 9.02 8.42 7.89
CA ASN A 62 10.36 8.38 8.46
C ASN A 62 10.50 7.07 9.24
N THR A 63 11.53 6.28 9.00
CA THR A 63 11.72 5.01 9.70
C THR A 63 13.18 4.71 9.99
N THR A 64 13.45 3.91 11.02
CA THR A 64 14.78 3.29 11.24
C THR A 64 14.79 1.80 10.90
N LEU A 65 13.68 1.26 10.39
CA LEU A 65 13.63 -0.11 9.91
C LEU A 65 14.50 -0.26 8.66
N SER A 66 15.18 -1.41 8.56
CA SER A 66 15.89 -1.75 7.34
C SER A 66 14.90 -1.98 6.19
N PRO A 67 15.32 -1.78 4.92
CA PRO A 67 14.57 -2.13 3.73
C PRO A 67 13.76 -3.43 3.80
N ARG A 68 14.43 -4.51 4.19
CA ARG A 68 13.85 -5.85 4.27
C ARG A 68 12.81 -5.96 5.37
N ARG A 69 13.03 -5.32 6.53
CA ARG A 69 12.06 -5.30 7.63
C ARG A 69 10.82 -4.49 7.27
N LEU A 70 11.00 -3.34 6.63
CA LEU A 70 9.88 -2.53 6.15
C LEU A 70 9.03 -3.31 5.13
N LEU A 71 9.67 -4.00 4.18
CA LEU A 71 8.97 -4.87 3.22
C LEU A 71 8.18 -5.99 3.91
N GLN A 72 8.76 -6.66 4.90
CA GLN A 72 8.08 -7.71 5.68
C GLN A 72 6.83 -7.17 6.38
N TRP A 73 6.91 -5.98 6.97
CA TRP A 73 5.77 -5.31 7.59
C TRP A 73 4.69 -4.94 6.57
N CYS A 74 5.08 -4.41 5.41
CA CYS A 74 4.12 -4.10 4.34
C CYS A 74 3.37 -5.36 3.88
N GLN A 75 4.09 -6.45 3.61
CA GLN A 75 3.50 -7.74 3.22
C GLN A 75 2.61 -8.33 4.31
N PHE A 76 2.99 -8.17 5.57
CA PHE A 76 2.16 -8.57 6.71
C PHE A 76 0.86 -7.76 6.74
N ILE A 77 0.93 -6.44 6.57
CA ILE A 77 -0.25 -5.56 6.52
C ILE A 77 -1.17 -5.96 5.38
N GLU A 78 -0.64 -6.17 4.17
CA GLU A 78 -1.38 -6.60 2.98
C GLU A 78 -2.17 -7.88 3.25
N LYS A 79 -1.51 -8.92 3.79
CA LYS A 79 -2.15 -10.21 4.13
C LYS A 79 -3.27 -10.09 5.16
N ASN A 80 -3.17 -9.13 6.07
CA ASN A 80 -4.13 -8.94 7.15
C ASN A 80 -5.27 -7.95 6.83
N ILE A 81 -5.31 -7.39 5.62
CA ILE A 81 -6.44 -6.56 5.16
C ILE A 81 -7.44 -7.47 4.46
N LYS A 82 -8.71 -7.44 4.91
CA LYS A 82 -9.79 -8.21 4.31
C LYS A 82 -9.93 -7.83 2.84
N GLY A 83 -9.73 -8.79 1.95
CA GLY A 83 -9.84 -8.58 0.50
C GLY A 83 -8.57 -8.91 -0.28
N TYR A 84 -7.41 -9.06 0.37
CA TYR A 84 -6.20 -9.55 -0.30
C TYR A 84 -6.39 -11.00 -0.78
N ALA A 85 -6.28 -11.25 -2.09
CA ALA A 85 -6.37 -12.60 -2.66
C ALA A 85 -5.56 -12.70 -3.96
N ARG A 86 -4.34 -13.26 -3.90
CA ARG A 86 -3.61 -13.63 -5.13
C ARG A 86 -4.39 -14.72 -5.87
N LYS A 87 -4.79 -14.48 -7.12
CA LYS A 87 -5.32 -15.53 -8.00
C LYS A 87 -4.32 -15.82 -9.11
N ASN A 88 -3.81 -17.05 -9.17
CA ASN A 88 -3.09 -17.65 -10.31
C ASN A 88 -1.98 -16.78 -10.94
N GLY A 89 -1.11 -16.16 -10.13
CA GLY A 89 -0.01 -15.33 -10.64
C GLY A 89 -0.43 -13.97 -11.21
N GLU A 90 -1.74 -13.75 -11.39
CA GLU A 90 -2.31 -12.48 -11.76
C GLU A 90 -2.72 -11.68 -10.51
N HIS A 91 -2.59 -10.36 -10.62
CA HIS A 91 -2.87 -9.40 -9.58
C HIS A 91 -4.39 -9.25 -9.32
N GLY A 92 -5.06 -10.32 -8.89
CA GLY A 92 -6.43 -10.28 -8.39
C GLY A 92 -6.49 -9.62 -7.01
N ARG A 93 -7.44 -8.70 -6.80
CA ARG A 93 -7.73 -8.00 -5.52
C ARG A 93 -6.50 -7.56 -4.74
N LEU A 94 -5.90 -6.44 -5.13
CA LEU A 94 -4.79 -5.89 -4.37
C LEU A 94 -5.20 -4.67 -3.60
N THR A 95 -4.91 -4.67 -2.30
CA THR A 95 -4.17 -3.54 -1.73
C THR A 95 -2.71 -3.78 -2.08
N LEU A 96 -2.20 -3.10 -3.10
CA LEU A 96 -0.80 -3.11 -3.51
C LEU A 96 -0.09 -2.09 -2.64
N MET A 97 0.86 -2.53 -1.83
CA MET A 97 1.75 -1.67 -1.09
C MET A 97 3.16 -1.80 -1.68
N TYR A 98 3.46 -0.95 -2.66
CA TYR A 98 4.81 -0.86 -3.22
C TYR A 98 5.65 0.10 -2.38
N CYS A 99 6.71 -0.41 -1.75
CA CYS A 99 7.69 0.41 -1.07
C CYS A 99 8.75 0.88 -2.07
N CYS A 100 8.74 2.17 -2.44
CA CYS A 100 9.85 2.78 -3.16
C CYS A 100 10.71 3.55 -2.14
N MET A 101 11.83 2.95 -1.74
CA MET A 101 12.81 3.68 -0.94
C MET A 101 13.57 4.62 -1.88
N VAL A 102 13.12 5.86 -1.92
CA VAL A 102 13.92 6.95 -2.48
C VAL A 102 15.01 7.24 -1.44
N LYS A 103 16.26 6.95 -1.79
CA LYS A 103 17.43 7.38 -1.00
C LYS A 103 17.55 8.90 -1.02
#